data_AF-A0A1Q7W895-F1
#
_entry.id   AF-A0A1Q7W895-F1
#
_cell.length_a   1.000
_cell.length_b   1.000
_cell.length_c   1.000
_cell.angle_alpha   90.00
_cell.angle_beta   90.00
_cell.angle_gamma   90.00
#
_symmetry.space_group_name_H-M   'P 1'
#
loop_
_entity.id
_entity.type
_entity.pdbx_description
1 polymer ?
#
loop_
_entity_poly.entity_id
_entity_poly.type
_entity_poly.pdbx_seq_one_letter_code
_entity_poly.pdbx_strand_id
1 'polypeptide(L)'
;MYGIGGQGDAALNSIGVKHTALVGSDRYQTSYLVAKTFFGGWEDNGTPPAAVGFATGLTWPDALSGGAFMGQHRGPLLLVDPVNGISPDTQLWLAGWAPYATDAYIFGGLKAVNQFAQDNYASLIAGQRAGYTTRNNPKA
;
A
#
# COMPACT_ATOMS: atom_id res chain seq x y z
N MET A 1 17.19 -0.25 -11.35
CA MET A 1 16.68 1.07 -10.94
C MET A 1 15.22 1.15 -11.36
N TYR A 2 14.37 1.81 -10.58
CA TYR A 2 12.93 1.90 -10.85
C TYR A 2 12.51 3.37 -10.93
N GLY A 3 11.71 3.72 -11.93
CA GLY A 3 11.04 5.01 -12.05
C GLY A 3 9.63 4.90 -11.47
N ILE A 4 9.38 5.50 -10.32
CA ILE A 4 8.08 5.38 -9.62
C ILE A 4 7.20 6.58 -9.97
N GLY A 5 6.04 6.31 -10.56
CA GLY A 5 5.10 7.32 -11.04
C GLY A 5 5.64 8.11 -12.24
N GLY A 6 4.74 8.78 -12.96
CA GLY A 6 5.10 9.44 -14.23
C GLY A 6 6.24 10.45 -14.10
N GLN A 7 6.32 11.19 -12.98
CA GLN A 7 7.39 12.16 -12.75
C GLN A 7 8.74 11.49 -12.43
N GLY A 8 8.75 10.41 -11.65
CA GLY A 8 9.98 9.67 -11.34
C GLY A 8 10.55 8.96 -12.56
N ASP A 9 9.67 8.38 -13.38
CA ASP A 9 10.02 7.78 -14.66
C ASP A 9 10.58 8.81 -15.65
N ALA A 10 9.90 9.94 -15.83
CA ALA A 10 10.36 11.04 -16.68
C ALA A 10 11.75 11.57 -16.25
N ALA A 11 12.00 11.68 -14.94
CA ALA A 11 13.29 12.11 -14.43
C ALA A 11 14.42 11.16 -14.86
N LEU A 12 14.22 9.84 -14.76
CA LEU A 12 15.22 8.85 -15.17
C LEU A 12 15.43 8.80 -16.68
N ASN A 13 14.35 8.98 -17.45
CA ASN A 13 14.43 9.12 -18.91
C ASN A 13 15.28 10.33 -19.31
N SER A 14 15.14 11.48 -18.62
CA SER A 14 15.88 12.71 -18.95
C SER A 14 17.40 12.59 -18.82
N ILE A 15 17.87 11.67 -17.98
CA ILE A 15 19.30 11.39 -17.79
C ILE A 15 19.78 10.13 -18.54
N GLY A 16 18.93 9.50 -19.35
CA GLY A 16 19.29 8.37 -20.22
C GLY A 16 19.61 7.06 -19.49
N VAL A 17 19.12 6.87 -18.26
CA VAL A 17 19.41 5.68 -17.46
C VAL A 17 18.41 4.57 -17.76
N LYS A 18 18.90 3.35 -18.04
CA LYS A 18 18.03 2.17 -18.17
C LYS A 18 17.38 1.83 -16.83
N HIS A 19 16.05 1.78 -16.80
CA HIS A 19 15.26 1.51 -15.60
C HIS A 19 13.96 0.77 -15.93
N THR A 20 13.26 0.32 -14.89
CA THR A 20 11.92 -0.24 -14.99
C THR A 20 10.90 0.79 -14.53
N ALA A 21 9.92 1.10 -15.37
CA ALA A 21 8.83 2.02 -15.05
C ALA A 21 7.77 1.34 -14.16
N LEU A 22 7.42 1.96 -13.04
CA LEU A 22 6.29 1.60 -12.19
C LEU A 22 5.29 2.77 -12.23
N VAL A 23 4.51 2.84 -13.30
CA VAL A 23 3.56 3.93 -13.56
C VAL A 23 2.18 3.35 -13.78
N GLY A 24 1.28 3.59 -12.81
CA GLY A 24 -0.13 3.23 -12.92
C GLY A 24 -0.96 4.32 -13.60
N SER A 25 -2.23 4.01 -13.88
CA SER A 25 -3.23 4.98 -14.38
C SER A 25 -3.47 6.13 -13.40
N ASP A 26 -3.26 5.88 -12.11
CA ASP A 26 -3.35 6.85 -11.03
C ASP A 26 -2.37 6.52 -9.90
N ARG A 27 -2.43 7.30 -8.81
CA ARG A 27 -1.56 7.11 -7.64
C ARG A 27 -1.84 5.81 -6.88
N TYR A 28 -3.06 5.31 -6.91
CA TYR A 28 -3.47 4.09 -6.22
C TYR A 28 -2.91 2.87 -6.97
N GLN A 29 -3.10 2.83 -8.28
CA GLN A 29 -2.53 1.81 -9.16
C GLN A 29 -1.00 1.82 -9.10
N THR A 30 -0.38 3.00 -9.06
CA THR A 30 1.08 3.12 -8.89
C THR A 30 1.54 2.52 -7.55
N SER A 31 0.83 2.81 -6.45
CA SER A 31 1.17 2.25 -5.13
C SER A 31 1.06 0.72 -5.11
N TYR A 32 0.06 0.16 -5.79
CA TYR A 32 -0.08 -1.28 -6.00
C TYR A 32 1.10 -1.87 -6.79
N LEU A 33 1.50 -1.26 -7.91
CA LEU A 33 2.63 -1.75 -8.72
C LEU A 33 3.92 -1.79 -7.90
N VAL A 34 4.15 -0.79 -7.05
CA VAL A 34 5.28 -0.77 -6.11
C VAL A 34 5.17 -1.93 -5.12
N ALA A 35 4.00 -2.11 -4.49
CA ALA A 35 3.77 -3.21 -3.54
C ALA A 35 4.02 -4.57 -4.19
N LYS A 36 3.41 -4.85 -5.34
CA LYS A 36 3.59 -6.11 -6.08
C LYS A 36 5.05 -6.34 -6.50
N THR A 37 5.74 -5.30 -6.98
CA THR A 37 7.12 -5.45 -7.47
C THR A 37 8.10 -5.80 -6.35
N PHE A 38 7.96 -5.19 -5.16
CA PHE A 38 8.93 -5.35 -4.08
C PHE A 38 8.52 -6.37 -3.02
N PHE A 39 7.24 -6.71 -2.92
CA PHE A 39 6.71 -7.66 -1.93
C PHE A 39 6.05 -8.88 -2.60
N GLY A 40 6.13 -8.99 -3.93
CA GLY A 40 5.63 -10.12 -4.70
C GLY A 40 4.11 -10.24 -4.71
N GLY A 41 3.59 -11.17 -5.51
CA GLY A 41 2.20 -11.65 -5.45
C GLY A 41 2.16 -13.13 -5.11
N TRP A 42 1.01 -13.61 -4.64
CA TRP A 42 0.76 -15.05 -4.45
C TRP A 42 0.99 -15.83 -5.76
N GLU A 43 0.63 -15.22 -6.89
CA GLU A 43 0.83 -15.74 -8.25
C GLU A 43 2.29 -15.92 -8.66
N ASP A 44 3.22 -15.21 -8.01
CA ASP A 44 4.65 -15.21 -8.33
C ASP A 44 5.48 -16.06 -7.34
N ASN A 45 4.83 -16.85 -6.46
CA ASN A 45 5.47 -17.51 -5.31
C ASN A 45 6.29 -16.52 -4.45
N GLY A 46 5.79 -15.29 -4.31
CA GLY A 46 6.42 -14.26 -3.48
C GLY A 46 6.46 -14.65 -1.99
N THR A 47 7.21 -13.87 -1.21
CA THR A 47 7.11 -13.95 0.25
C THR A 47 6.07 -12.95 0.74
N PRO A 48 5.04 -13.37 1.49
CA PRO A 48 4.03 -12.46 2.01
C PRO A 48 4.68 -11.37 2.87
N PRO A 49 4.24 -10.11 2.76
CA PRO A 49 4.66 -9.08 3.71
C PRO A 49 4.07 -9.38 5.08
N ALA A 50 4.88 -9.24 6.14
CA ALA A 50 4.42 -9.43 7.51
C ALA A 50 3.37 -8.38 7.92
N ALA A 51 3.46 -7.18 7.33
CA ALA A 51 2.58 -6.06 7.59
C ALA A 51 2.25 -5.29 6.31
N VAL A 52 1.06 -4.71 6.25
CA VAL A 52 0.66 -3.80 5.17
C VAL A 52 0.17 -2.49 5.77
N GLY A 53 0.66 -1.37 5.22
CA GLY A 53 0.27 -0.04 5.63
C GLY A 53 -0.73 0.60 4.65
N PHE A 54 -1.59 1.46 5.17
CA PHE A 54 -2.54 2.26 4.38
C PHE A 54 -2.46 3.72 4.77
N ALA A 55 -2.47 4.60 3.78
CA ALA A 55 -2.62 6.04 3.96
C ALA A 55 -3.56 6.59 2.89
N THR A 56 -4.16 7.75 3.14
CA THR A 56 -4.93 8.43 2.09
C THR A 56 -4.03 8.78 0.90
N GLY A 57 -4.56 8.65 -0.32
CA GLY A 57 -3.91 9.20 -1.50
C GLY A 57 -4.17 10.69 -1.71
N LEU A 58 -5.10 11.32 -0.98
CA LEU A 58 -5.47 12.73 -1.20
C LEU A 58 -4.46 13.72 -0.60
N THR A 59 -3.83 13.36 0.51
CA THR A 59 -2.77 14.14 1.16
C THR A 59 -1.53 13.28 1.36
N TRP A 60 -0.37 13.91 1.52
CA TRP A 60 0.92 13.23 1.55
C TRP A 60 1.59 13.07 2.93
N PRO A 61 1.32 13.88 3.99
CA PRO A 61 2.10 13.79 5.24
C PRO A 61 2.05 12.42 5.95
N ASP A 62 0.87 11.78 5.95
CA ASP A 62 0.68 10.46 6.53
C ASP A 62 1.38 9.38 5.70
N ALA A 63 1.32 9.49 4.37
CA ALA A 63 2.01 8.56 3.49
C ALA A 63 3.55 8.70 3.59
N LEU A 64 4.05 9.93 3.77
CA LEU A 64 5.48 10.20 3.94
C LEU A 64 6.03 9.54 5.20
N SER A 65 5.39 9.78 6.35
CA SER A 65 5.82 9.22 7.63
C SER A 65 5.52 7.73 7.75
N GLY A 66 4.34 7.30 7.27
CA GLY A 66 3.94 5.90 7.24
C GLY A 66 4.81 5.04 6.33
N GLY A 67 5.24 5.57 5.18
CA GLY A 67 6.16 4.87 4.28
C GLY A 67 7.50 4.54 4.95
N ALA A 68 8.06 5.49 5.71
CA ALA A 68 9.29 5.25 6.49
C ALA A 68 9.08 4.18 7.58
N PHE A 69 7.95 4.22 8.30
CA PHE A 69 7.60 3.19 9.28
C PHE A 69 7.45 1.81 8.65
N MET A 70 6.75 1.71 7.52
CA MET A 70 6.53 0.46 6.80
C MET A 70 7.84 -0.11 6.23
N GLY A 71 8.77 0.75 5.82
CA GLY A 71 10.12 0.35 5.45
C GLY A 71 10.87 -0.39 6.56
N GLN A 72 10.72 0.02 7.82
CA GLN A 72 11.28 -0.71 8.98
C GLN A 72 10.56 -2.04 9.22
N HIS A 73 9.27 -2.13 8.92
CA HIS A 73 8.45 -3.33 9.08
C HIS A 73 8.47 -4.27 7.87
N ARG A 74 9.32 -3.99 6.87
CA ARG A 74 9.42 -4.77 5.62
C ARG A 74 8.05 -5.00 4.98
N GLY A 75 7.22 -3.96 4.96
CA GLY A 75 5.89 -3.99 4.38
C GLY A 75 5.67 -2.85 3.38
N PRO A 76 4.72 -3.00 2.44
CA PRO A 76 4.34 -1.91 1.56
C PRO A 76 3.44 -0.90 2.27
N LEU A 77 3.40 0.31 1.71
CA LEU A 77 2.37 1.30 2.00
C LEU A 77 1.49 1.46 0.74
N LEU A 78 0.20 1.14 0.88
CA LEU A 78 -0.81 1.29 -0.17
C LEU A 78 -1.58 2.60 0.03
N LEU A 79 -1.88 3.28 -1.08
CA LEU A 79 -2.71 4.48 -1.05
C LEU A 79 -4.18 4.11 -1.17
N VAL A 80 -5.01 4.79 -0.37
CA VAL A 80 -6.46 4.61 -0.33
C VAL A 80 -7.16 5.86 -0.85
N ASP A 81 -8.11 5.67 -1.76
CA ASP A 81 -9.07 6.70 -2.10
C ASP A 81 -10.16 6.78 -1.01
N PRO A 82 -10.39 7.92 -0.35
CA PRO A 82 -11.38 8.01 0.72
C PRO A 82 -12.83 7.79 0.26
N VAL A 83 -13.10 7.91 -1.03
CA VAL A 83 -14.42 7.73 -1.65
C VAL A 83 -14.52 6.33 -2.27
N ASN A 84 -13.54 5.96 -3.09
CA ASN A 84 -13.59 4.73 -3.90
C ASN A 84 -12.84 3.55 -3.27
N GLY A 85 -12.07 3.78 -2.21
CA GLY A 85 -11.24 2.77 -1.55
C GLY A 85 -9.95 2.45 -2.31
N ILE A 86 -9.54 1.18 -2.26
CA ILE A 86 -8.35 0.67 -2.95
C ILE A 86 -8.74 0.08 -4.32
N SER A 87 -7.79 0.07 -5.26
CA SER A 87 -8.03 -0.45 -6.61
C SER A 87 -8.40 -1.94 -6.59
N PRO A 88 -9.16 -2.45 -7.59
CA PRO A 88 -9.48 -3.87 -7.69
C PRO A 88 -8.25 -4.79 -7.65
N ASP A 89 -7.16 -4.40 -8.31
CA ASP A 89 -5.90 -5.14 -8.28
C ASP A 89 -5.29 -5.20 -6.87
N THR A 90 -5.38 -4.11 -6.12
CA THR A 90 -4.96 -4.07 -4.72
C THR A 90 -5.79 -5.03 -3.87
N GLN A 91 -7.11 -5.09 -4.10
CA GLN A 91 -7.99 -6.01 -3.38
C GLN A 91 -7.63 -7.47 -3.65
N LEU A 92 -7.41 -7.83 -4.92
CA LEU A 92 -7.00 -9.17 -5.31
C LEU A 92 -5.64 -9.55 -4.73
N TRP A 93 -4.69 -8.62 -4.79
CA TRP A 93 -3.35 -8.79 -4.23
C TRP A 93 -3.38 -9.01 -2.71
N LEU A 94 -4.17 -8.22 -1.98
CA LEU A 94 -4.37 -8.40 -0.54
C LEU A 94 -5.06 -9.73 -0.22
N ALA A 95 -6.08 -10.11 -0.99
CA ALA A 95 -6.80 -11.37 -0.77
C ALA A 95 -5.89 -12.60 -0.94
N GLY A 96 -4.94 -12.56 -1.89
CA GLY A 96 -3.92 -13.60 -2.03
C GLY A 96 -2.98 -13.73 -0.83
N TRP A 97 -2.80 -12.63 -0.08
CA TRP A 97 -1.93 -12.57 1.10
C TRP A 97 -2.65 -12.66 2.45
N ALA A 98 -3.98 -12.59 2.48
CA ALA A 98 -4.79 -12.63 3.69
C ALA A 98 -4.48 -13.81 4.66
N PRO A 99 -4.05 -15.01 4.21
CA PRO A 99 -3.66 -16.07 5.14
C PRO A 99 -2.32 -15.83 5.87
N TYR A 100 -1.51 -14.86 5.42
CA TYR A 100 -0.12 -14.70 5.81
C TYR A 100 0.23 -13.32 6.36
N ALA A 101 -0.50 -12.28 5.96
CA ALA A 101 -0.34 -10.94 6.50
C ALA A 101 -0.93 -10.90 7.92
N THR A 102 -0.14 -10.52 8.93
CA THR A 102 -0.61 -10.53 10.33
C THR A 102 -1.00 -9.16 10.84
N ASP A 103 -0.48 -8.09 10.22
CA ASP A 103 -0.64 -6.72 10.72
C ASP A 103 -1.09 -5.73 9.64
N ALA A 104 -2.07 -4.90 10.00
CA ALA A 104 -2.54 -3.76 9.21
C ALA A 104 -2.25 -2.45 9.96
N TYR A 105 -1.52 -1.54 9.32
CA TYR A 105 -1.23 -0.22 9.87
C TYR A 105 -2.01 0.85 9.10
N ILE A 106 -2.72 1.74 9.80
CA ILE A 106 -3.46 2.83 9.18
C ILE A 106 -2.84 4.16 9.62
N PHE A 107 -2.41 4.94 8.64
CA PHE A 107 -1.81 6.25 8.84
C PHE A 107 -2.82 7.34 8.46
N GLY A 108 -3.10 8.22 9.43
CA GLY A 108 -4.10 9.28 9.33
C GLY A 108 -5.39 8.97 10.08
N GLY A 109 -6.23 10.00 10.27
CA GLY A 109 -7.51 9.88 10.98
C GLY A 109 -8.64 9.39 10.09
N LEU A 110 -9.86 9.31 10.64
CA LEU A 110 -11.06 8.84 9.91
C LEU A 110 -11.42 9.65 8.66
N LYS A 111 -10.91 10.88 8.54
CA LYS A 111 -11.06 11.69 7.32
C LYS A 111 -10.13 11.26 6.19
N ALA A 112 -9.02 10.59 6.52
CA ALA A 112 -8.03 10.08 5.58
C ALA A 112 -8.40 8.67 5.11
N VAL A 113 -8.81 7.80 6.04
CA VAL A 113 -9.33 6.46 5.76
C VAL A 113 -10.59 6.29 6.60
N ASN A 114 -11.76 6.31 5.96
CA ASN A 114 -13.04 6.27 6.66
C ASN A 114 -13.24 4.94 7.41
N GLN A 115 -14.13 4.91 8.42
CA GLN A 115 -14.32 3.74 9.29
C GLN A 115 -14.64 2.46 8.49
N PHE A 116 -15.49 2.56 7.45
CA PHE A 116 -15.84 1.43 6.61
C PHE A 116 -14.62 0.88 5.85
N ALA A 117 -13.74 1.74 5.36
CA ALA A 117 -12.49 1.37 4.73
C ALA A 117 -11.51 0.75 5.74
N GLN A 118 -11.41 1.30 6.96
CA GLN A 118 -10.60 0.71 8.03
C GLN A 118 -11.07 -0.70 8.37
N ASP A 119 -12.38 -0.89 8.58
CA ASP A 119 -12.96 -2.19 8.93
C ASP A 119 -12.78 -3.21 7.80
N ASN A 120 -12.93 -2.80 6.54
CA ASN A 120 -12.72 -3.67 5.37
C ASN A 120 -11.25 -4.06 5.17
N TYR A 121 -10.31 -3.11 5.27
CA TYR A 121 -8.89 -3.41 5.07
C TYR A 121 -8.31 -4.21 6.23
N ALA A 122 -8.78 -3.93 7.44
CA ALA A 122 -8.45 -4.74 8.60
C ALA A 122 -8.97 -6.17 8.47
N SER A 123 -10.20 -6.36 7.97
CA SER A 123 -10.77 -7.69 7.69
C SER A 123 -10.08 -8.42 6.54
N LEU A 124 -9.61 -7.70 5.51
CA LEU A 124 -8.86 -8.27 4.39
C LEU A 124 -7.47 -8.77 4.78
N ILE A 125 -6.82 -8.15 5.79
CA ILE A 125 -5.50 -8.56 6.25
C ILE A 125 -5.57 -9.68 7.28
N ALA A 126 -6.52 -9.64 8.22
CA ALA A 126 -6.60 -10.63 9.29
C ALA A 126 -7.12 -12.02 8.82
N GLY A 127 -7.73 -12.08 7.64
CA GLY A 127 -8.55 -13.21 7.22
C GLY A 127 -9.75 -13.43 8.14
N GLN A 128 -10.70 -14.28 7.75
CA GLN A 128 -11.90 -14.57 8.56
C GLN A 128 -11.63 -15.24 9.94
N ARG A 129 -10.37 -15.37 10.40
CA ARG A 129 -9.99 -16.17 11.57
C ARG A 129 -9.00 -15.53 12.55
N ALA A 130 -8.33 -14.42 12.24
CA ALA A 130 -7.46 -13.75 13.20
C ALA A 130 -8.04 -12.38 13.57
N GLY A 131 -7.98 -12.01 14.86
CA GLY A 131 -8.27 -10.64 15.26
C GLY A 131 -7.23 -9.69 14.69
N TYR A 132 -7.64 -8.51 14.24
CA TYR A 132 -6.70 -7.46 13.83
C TYR A 132 -6.48 -6.46 14.96
N THR A 133 -5.29 -5.85 15.00
CA THR A 133 -5.04 -4.67 15.83
C THR A 133 -4.87 -3.48 14.92
N THR A 134 -5.84 -2.56 14.90
CA THR A 134 -5.63 -1.26 14.26
C THR A 134 -4.78 -0.39 15.18
N ARG A 135 -3.63 0.06 14.69
CA ARG A 135 -2.81 1.05 15.38
C ARG A 135 -2.97 2.38 14.66
N ASN A 136 -3.84 3.22 15.21
CA ASN A 136 -4.02 4.58 14.73
C ASN A 136 -2.85 5.45 15.19
N ASN A 137 -2.31 6.27 14.30
CA ASN A 137 -1.32 7.27 14.66
C ASN A 137 -1.99 8.33 15.57
N PRO A 138 -1.56 8.50 16.84
CA PRO A 138 -2.24 9.35 17.82
C PRO A 138 -2.13 10.87 17.58
N LYS A 139 -1.66 11.30 16.40
CA LYS A 139 -1.53 12.72 16.01
C LYS A 139 -2.48 13.15 14.88
N ALA A 140 -3.49 12.36 14.55
CA ALA A 140 -4.56 12.77 13.64
C ALA A 140 -5.74 13.43 14.38
#